data_AF-A0A7M5UKT9-F1
#
_entry.id   AF-A0A7M5UKT9-F1
#
_cell.length_a   1.000
_cell.length_b   1.000
_cell.length_c   1.000
_cell.angle_alpha   90.00
_cell.angle_beta   90.00
_cell.angle_gamma   90.00
#
_symmetry.space_group_name_H-M   'P 1'
#
loop_
_entity.id
_entity.type
_entity.pdbx_description
1 polymer ?
#
loop_
_entity_poly.entity_id
_entity_poly.type
_entity_poly.pdbx_seq_one_letter_code
_entity_poly.pdbx_strand_id
1 'polypeptide(L)'
;MNKISLVLVAVILLTSLYGTSADICSIKTRTVDDCRMICNKSYNCGYFTWAITSKTCYLKGRRKRWSRRPHNGVISGSKTFDENIVGIDFNGGDMRSPC
;
A
#
# COMPACT_ATOMS: atom_id res chain seq x y z
N MET A 1 18.77 -36.32 -26.29
CA MET A 1 17.84 -35.37 -25.64
C MET A 1 17.04 -36.15 -24.59
N ASN A 2 17.38 -35.99 -23.31
CA ASN A 2 16.75 -36.70 -22.20
C ASN A 2 15.35 -36.12 -21.94
N LYS A 3 14.31 -36.97 -21.96
CA LYS A 3 12.92 -36.55 -21.67
C LYS A 3 12.80 -35.87 -20.30
N ILE A 4 13.70 -36.21 -19.37
CA ILE A 4 13.79 -35.63 -18.02
C ILE A 4 14.13 -34.13 -18.05
N SER A 5 15.07 -33.66 -18.88
CA SER A 5 15.35 -32.21 -18.98
C SER A 5 14.19 -31.44 -19.58
N LEU A 6 13.44 -32.04 -20.50
CA LEU A 6 12.30 -31.37 -21.14
C LEU A 6 11.17 -31.11 -20.13
N VAL A 7 10.91 -32.07 -19.23
CA VAL A 7 9.88 -31.95 -18.18
C VAL A 7 10.26 -30.87 -17.15
N LEU A 8 11.52 -30.83 -16.72
CA LEU A 8 12.02 -29.81 -15.78
C LEU A 8 11.91 -28.39 -16.36
N VAL A 9 12.25 -28.20 -17.63
CA VAL A 9 12.12 -26.90 -18.32
C VAL A 9 10.65 -26.47 -18.41
N ALA A 10 9.74 -27.40 -18.72
CA ALA A 10 8.31 -27.11 -18.79
C ALA A 10 7.72 -26.70 -17.43
N VAL A 11 8.12 -27.36 -16.33
CA VAL A 11 7.65 -27.01 -14.98
C VAL A 11 8.11 -25.61 -14.57
N ILE A 12 9.36 -25.24 -14.85
CA ILE A 12 9.90 -23.90 -14.54
C ILE A 12 9.12 -22.82 -15.32
N LEU A 13 8.89 -23.04 -16.62
CA LEU A 13 8.11 -22.13 -17.46
C LEU A 13 6.65 -22.02 -17.01
N LEU A 14 6.04 -23.09 -16.51
CA LEU A 14 4.69 -23.03 -15.95
C LEU A 14 4.68 -22.26 -14.62
N THR A 15 5.65 -22.49 -13.74
CA THR A 15 5.72 -21.78 -12.45
C THR A 15 5.99 -20.29 -12.57
N SER A 16 6.70 -19.83 -13.61
CA SER A 16 6.93 -18.41 -13.87
C SER A 16 5.73 -17.70 -14.49
N LEU A 17 4.79 -18.45 -15.10
CA LEU A 17 3.50 -17.93 -15.57
C LEU A 17 2.47 -17.81 -14.43
N TYR A 18 2.53 -18.72 -13.46
CA TYR A 18 1.80 -18.59 -12.20
C TYR A 18 2.62 -17.75 -11.21
N GLY A 19 2.76 -16.45 -11.51
CA GLY A 19 3.22 -15.51 -10.51
C GLY A 19 2.31 -15.62 -9.29
N THR A 20 2.82 -16.16 -8.19
CA THR A 20 2.08 -16.13 -6.93
C THR A 20 1.91 -14.66 -6.60
N SER A 21 0.67 -14.19 -6.56
CA SER A 21 0.34 -12.91 -5.95
C SER A 21 0.62 -13.07 -4.45
N ALA A 22 1.92 -13.06 -4.09
CA ALA A 22 2.36 -13.03 -2.71
C ALA A 22 1.66 -11.82 -2.09
N ASP A 23 0.73 -12.11 -1.20
CA ASP A 23 -0.29 -11.18 -0.72
C ASP A 23 0.35 -9.82 -0.39
N ILE A 24 0.06 -8.80 -1.22
CA ILE A 24 0.33 -7.42 -0.84
C ILE A 24 -0.59 -7.14 0.33
N CYS A 25 -0.08 -7.34 1.54
CA CYS A 25 -0.84 -7.01 2.72
C CYS A 25 -1.08 -5.52 2.75
N SER A 26 -2.30 -5.16 3.14
CA SER A 26 -2.71 -3.77 3.29
C SER A 26 -3.09 -3.55 4.74
N ILE A 27 -2.71 -2.39 5.28
CA ILE A 27 -3.11 -2.01 6.63
C ILE A 27 -4.62 -1.72 6.59
N LYS A 28 -5.41 -2.48 7.34
CA LYS A 28 -6.86 -2.26 7.46
C LYS A 28 -7.19 -1.52 8.75
N THR A 29 -8.03 -0.50 8.65
CA THR A 29 -8.42 0.36 9.78
C THR A 29 -9.89 0.74 9.68
N ARG A 30 -10.60 0.75 10.81
CA ARG A 30 -12.06 1.02 10.82
C ARG A 30 -12.36 2.49 10.56
N THR A 31 -11.47 3.37 11.03
CA THR A 31 -11.61 4.82 10.94
C THR A 31 -10.36 5.46 10.34
N VAL A 32 -10.51 6.71 9.89
CA VAL A 32 -9.38 7.55 9.47
C VAL A 32 -8.42 7.84 10.63
N ASP A 33 -8.94 7.97 11.85
CA ASP A 33 -8.14 8.25 13.05
C ASP A 33 -7.27 7.05 13.45
N ASP A 34 -7.74 5.82 13.26
CA ASP A 34 -6.91 4.63 13.40
C ASP A 34 -5.73 4.65 12.41
N CYS A 35 -5.98 5.05 11.16
CA CYS A 35 -4.93 5.20 10.15
C CYS A 35 -3.92 6.29 10.53
N ARG A 36 -4.39 7.43 11.04
CA ARG A 36 -3.54 8.49 11.60
C ARG A 36 -2.71 7.98 12.77
N MET A 37 -3.31 7.28 13.72
CA MET A 37 -2.60 6.70 14.86
C MET A 37 -1.46 5.77 14.40
N ILE A 38 -1.71 4.93 13.39
CA ILE A 38 -0.68 4.05 12.83
C ILE A 38 0.44 4.88 12.17
N CYS A 39 0.11 5.94 11.42
CA CYS A 39 1.12 6.85 10.88
C CYS A 39 1.94 7.53 12.00
N ASN A 40 1.29 7.93 13.09
CA ASN A 40 1.94 8.54 14.25
C ASN A 40 2.94 7.58 14.90
N LYS A 41 2.59 6.30 15.03
CA LYS A 41 3.47 5.24 15.56
C LYS A 41 4.55 4.79 14.58
N SER A 42 4.34 4.98 13.27
CA SER A 42 5.27 4.56 12.23
C SER A 42 6.40 5.59 12.05
N TYR A 43 7.64 5.22 12.39
CA TYR A 43 8.80 6.13 12.41
C TYR A 43 8.97 6.95 11.12
N ASN A 44 8.88 6.30 9.95
CA ASN A 44 9.10 6.96 8.66
C ASN A 44 7.83 7.55 8.01
N CYS A 45 6.66 7.44 8.65
CA CYS A 45 5.43 8.01 8.09
C CYS A 45 5.41 9.52 8.31
N GLY A 46 5.02 10.27 7.28
CA GLY A 46 4.78 11.71 7.36
C GLY A 46 3.34 12.09 7.02
N TYR A 47 2.67 11.28 6.20
CA TYR A 47 1.31 11.51 5.73
C TYR A 47 0.60 10.18 5.51
N PHE A 48 -0.70 10.21 5.26
CA PHE A 48 -1.47 9.02 4.91
C PHE A 48 -2.58 9.34 3.90
N THR A 49 -3.05 8.32 3.20
CA THR A 49 -4.35 8.30 2.51
C THR A 49 -5.14 7.11 3.05
N TRP A 50 -6.37 7.35 3.52
CA TRP A 50 -7.29 6.30 3.97
C TRP A 50 -8.44 6.14 2.97
N ALA A 51 -8.59 4.95 2.41
CA ALA A 51 -9.66 4.62 1.48
C ALA A 51 -10.92 4.19 2.23
N ILE A 52 -12.00 4.95 2.06
CA ILE A 52 -13.21 4.84 2.89
C ILE A 52 -13.90 3.48 2.72
N THR A 53 -14.05 3.00 1.48
CA THR A 53 -14.77 1.76 1.17
C THR A 53 -13.95 0.54 1.54
N SER A 54 -12.69 0.48 1.11
CA SER A 54 -11.81 -0.68 1.33
C SER A 54 -11.20 -0.73 2.72
N LYS A 55 -11.34 0.35 3.50
CA LYS A 55 -10.74 0.51 4.84
C LYS A 55 -9.22 0.42 4.83
N THR A 56 -8.60 0.63 3.67
CA THR A 56 -7.15 0.56 3.51
C THR A 56 -6.47 1.86 3.94
N CYS A 57 -5.43 1.74 4.77
CA CYS A 57 -4.56 2.81 5.19
C CYS A 57 -3.24 2.76 4.41
N TYR A 58 -3.01 3.77 3.58
CA TYR A 58 -1.78 3.94 2.80
C TYR A 58 -0.87 4.93 3.52
N LEU A 59 0.17 4.43 4.18
CA LEU A 59 1.16 5.26 4.86
C LEU A 59 2.12 5.85 3.84
N LYS A 60 2.37 7.16 3.92
CA LYS A 60 3.27 7.88 3.02
C LYS A 60 4.55 8.26 3.75
N GLY A 61 5.69 7.93 3.16
CA GLY A 61 6.99 8.18 3.77
C GLY A 61 7.30 9.68 3.84
N ARG A 62 7.77 10.18 4.99
CA ARG A 62 8.10 11.61 5.19
C ARG A 62 9.13 12.16 4.19
N ARG A 63 10.03 11.30 3.71
CA ARG A 63 11.09 11.62 2.74
C ARG A 63 10.79 11.08 1.33
N LYS A 64 9.63 10.49 1.11
CA LYS A 64 9.24 9.97 -0.20
C LYS A 64 8.45 11.02 -0.96
N ARG A 65 8.62 11.06 -2.29
CA ARG A 65 7.84 11.94 -3.17
C ARG A 65 6.43 11.40 -3.32
N TRP A 66 5.46 12.29 -3.19
CA TRP A 66 4.05 12.06 -3.45
C TRP A 66 3.44 13.35 -4.04
N SER A 67 2.24 13.27 -4.59
CA SER A 67 1.53 14.42 -5.17
C SER A 67 0.06 14.45 -4.73
N ARG A 68 -0.53 15.64 -4.62
CA ARG A 68 -1.98 15.78 -4.35
C ARG A 68 -2.75 15.47 -5.63
N ARG A 69 -3.65 14.49 -5.59
CA ARG A 69 -4.53 14.13 -6.71
C ARG A 69 -5.98 14.10 -6.25
N PRO A 70 -6.91 14.78 -6.95
CA PRO A 70 -8.33 14.59 -6.70
C PRO A 70 -8.71 13.12 -6.84
N HIS A 71 -9.32 12.55 -5.82
CA HIS A 71 -9.81 11.17 -5.83
C HIS A 71 -10.94 11.06 -4.81
N ASN A 72 -12.14 10.75 -5.28
CA ASN A 72 -13.29 10.58 -4.38
C ASN A 72 -13.14 9.30 -3.55
N GLY A 73 -13.75 9.27 -2.36
CA GLY A 73 -13.73 8.08 -1.51
C GLY A 73 -12.43 7.88 -0.72
N VAL A 74 -11.58 8.90 -0.61
CA VAL A 74 -10.41 8.90 0.27
C VAL A 74 -10.40 10.10 1.22
N ILE A 75 -9.71 9.91 2.34
CA ILE A 75 -9.37 10.98 3.29
C ILE A 75 -7.87 10.93 3.52
N SER A 76 -7.16 12.01 3.23
CA SER A 76 -5.73 12.14 3.50
C SER A 76 -5.47 13.00 4.73
N GLY A 77 -4.29 12.84 5.31
CA GLY A 77 -3.87 13.62 6.46
C GLY A 77 -2.36 13.61 6.68
N SER A 78 -1.92 14.47 7.60
CA SER A 78 -0.53 14.52 8.05
C SER A 78 -0.35 13.79 9.38
N LYS A 79 0.88 13.37 9.66
CA LYS A 79 1.30 12.90 10.99
C LYS A 79 1.23 14.00 12.05
N THR A 80 1.54 15.24 11.69
CA THR A 80 1.73 16.33 12.66
C THR A 80 0.50 17.20 12.87
N PHE A 81 -0.46 17.16 11.94
CA PHE A 81 -1.66 17.99 11.99
C PHE A 81 -2.91 17.11 11.99
N ASP A 82 -3.84 17.42 12.88
CA ASP A 82 -5.14 16.76 12.96
C ASP A 82 -6.15 17.36 11.98
N GLU A 83 -5.74 17.44 10.72
CA GLU A 83 -6.60 17.89 9.63
C GLU A 83 -6.86 16.71 8.69
N ASN A 84 -8.14 16.52 8.36
CA ASN A 84 -8.61 15.55 7.38
C ASN A 84 -8.91 16.27 6.06
N ILE A 85 -8.23 15.84 4.99
CA ILE A 85 -8.41 16.36 3.65
C ILE A 85 -9.23 15.36 2.85
N VAL A 86 -10.51 15.68 2.65
CA VAL A 86 -11.46 14.81 1.95
C VAL A 86 -11.27 14.94 0.44
N GLY A 87 -11.35 13.80 -0.28
CA GLY A 87 -11.38 13.79 -1.74
C GLY A 87 -10.03 14.05 -2.42
N ILE A 88 -8.93 14.01 -1.67
CA ILE A 88 -7.57 14.15 -2.18
C ILE A 88 -6.75 12.93 -1.76
N ASP A 89 -6.14 12.25 -2.72
CA ASP A 89 -5.11 11.26 -2.49
C ASP A 89 -3.73 11.93 -2.49
N PHE A 90 -2.92 11.61 -1.48
CA PHE A 90 -1.48 11.82 -1.52
C PHE A 90 -0.80 10.72 -2.32
N ASN A 91 -0.97 10.77 -3.64
CA ASN A 91 -0.61 9.72 -4.58
C ASN A 91 0.90 9.48 -4.65
N GLY A 92 1.28 8.20 -4.58
CA GLY A 92 2.68 7.75 -4.54
C GLY A 92 3.31 7.88 -3.15
N GLY A 93 4.61 7.58 -3.06
CA GLY A 93 5.37 7.73 -1.81
C GLY A 93 5.00 6.75 -0.69
N ASP A 94 4.27 5.69 -1.02
CA ASP A 94 3.81 4.67 -0.06
C ASP A 94 4.97 3.96 0.65
N MET A 95 4.82 3.75 1.94
CA MET A 95 5.64 2.87 2.73
C MET A 95 5.22 1.43 2.47
N ARG A 96 6.19 0.52 2.53
CA ARG A 96 5.86 -0.92 2.51
C ARG A 96 4.96 -1.19 3.72
N SER A 97 3.78 -1.71 3.46
CA SER A 97 2.87 -2.15 4.52
C SER A 97 3.59 -3.21 5.36
N PRO A 98 3.64 -3.06 6.69
CA PRO A 98 4.03 -4.15 7.57
C PRO A 98 2.86 -5.14 7.60
N CYS A 99 2.99 -6.20 6.82
CA CYS A 99 2.75 -7.54 7.32
C CYS A 99 4.11 -8.22 7.44
#